data_AF-K9XT81-F1
#
_entry.id   AF-K9XT81-F1
#
_cell.length_a   1.000
_cell.length_b   1.000
_cell.length_c   1.000
_cell.angle_alpha   90.00
_cell.angle_beta   90.00
_cell.angle_gamma   90.00
#
_symmetry.space_group_name_H-M   'P 1'
#
loop_
_entity.id
_entity.type
_entity.pdbx_description
1 polymer ?
#
loop_
_entity_poly.entity_id
_entity_poly.type
_entity_poly.pdbx_seq_one_letter_code
_entity_poly.pdbx_strand_id
1 'polypeptide(L)'
;MYTRGQEYAKVGRVTVEIDDRSYRIRFTYPKGKRYSISVARVSPEGWTTAIKAAQLINRDIDLGDFDDTYARYSPKHAKRLEIASQVKEYNLLELWERYKGLNKKRIAQTSQNNLWKDCDRYLTKTPKKLLSLNNAQEFIDYLQGLYAASTIATLFRSCLHSAVNQALEAGLISKNPYAKIILPKHTKKKPECFTNIQCYY
;
A
#
# COMPACT_ATOMS: atom_id res chain seq x y z
N MET A 1 -33.30 28.91 4.39
CA MET A 1 -32.94 30.02 3.49
C MET A 1 -32.87 29.49 2.06
N TYR A 2 -33.74 29.95 1.18
CA TYR A 2 -33.82 29.54 -0.22
C TYR A 2 -32.85 30.36 -1.07
N THR A 3 -31.80 29.73 -1.63
CA THR A 3 -30.96 30.36 -2.66
C THR A 3 -31.67 30.25 -4.02
N ARG A 4 -32.58 31.19 -4.28
CA ARG A 4 -33.08 31.43 -5.65
C ARG A 4 -31.95 32.06 -6.47
N GLY A 5 -31.53 31.41 -7.55
CA GLY A 5 -30.97 32.10 -8.72
C GLY A 5 -29.46 32.04 -8.99
N GLN A 6 -28.71 31.06 -8.50
CA GLN A 6 -27.29 30.89 -8.87
C GLN A 6 -27.05 29.51 -9.51
N GLU A 7 -27.64 29.32 -10.69
CA GLU A 7 -27.62 28.04 -11.42
C GLU A 7 -26.49 27.97 -12.46
N TYR A 8 -26.02 29.12 -12.91
CA TYR A 8 -25.10 29.24 -14.01
C TYR A 8 -24.23 30.51 -13.90
N ALA A 9 -22.93 30.38 -14.15
CA ALA A 9 -22.03 31.51 -14.34
C ALA A 9 -21.00 31.20 -15.42
N LYS A 10 -20.56 32.23 -16.14
CA LYS A 10 -19.48 32.13 -17.13
C LYS A 10 -18.37 33.09 -16.75
N VAL A 11 -17.16 32.56 -16.58
CA VAL A 11 -15.93 33.28 -16.27
C VAL A 11 -14.94 33.02 -17.39
N GLY A 12 -14.89 33.93 -18.36
CA GLY A 12 -14.04 33.78 -19.56
C GLY A 12 -14.35 32.50 -20.34
N ARG A 13 -13.37 31.59 -20.43
CA ARG A 13 -13.48 30.29 -21.11
C ARG A 13 -14.07 29.18 -20.23
N VAL A 14 -14.38 29.51 -18.97
CA VAL A 14 -14.81 28.58 -17.94
C VAL A 14 -16.27 28.81 -17.60
N THR A 15 -17.04 27.74 -17.55
CA THR A 15 -18.47 27.75 -17.22
C THR A 15 -18.68 27.04 -15.89
N VAL A 16 -19.45 27.63 -14.99
CA VAL A 16 -19.93 27.03 -13.74
C VAL A 16 -21.41 26.74 -13.92
N GLU A 17 -21.82 25.50 -13.68
CA GLU A 17 -23.21 25.07 -13.76
C GLU A 17 -23.53 24.16 -12.57
N ILE A 18 -24.81 23.99 -12.27
CA ILE A 18 -25.25 22.98 -11.31
C ILE A 18 -25.38 21.63 -12.04
N ASP A 19 -24.80 20.60 -11.44
CA ASP A 19 -24.94 19.20 -11.85
C ASP A 19 -25.40 18.39 -10.64
N ASP A 20 -26.67 17.97 -10.69
CA ASP A 20 -27.38 17.31 -9.59
C ASP A 20 -27.28 18.12 -8.27
N ARG A 21 -26.41 17.70 -7.35
CA ARG A 21 -26.23 18.32 -6.02
C ARG A 21 -24.90 19.06 -5.87
N SER A 22 -24.20 19.35 -6.97
CA SER A 22 -22.88 20.00 -6.93
C SER A 22 -22.69 21.08 -7.99
N TYR A 23 -21.84 22.06 -7.70
CA TYR A 23 -21.35 23.00 -8.69
C TYR A 23 -20.24 22.35 -9.51
N ARG A 24 -20.48 22.23 -10.81
CA ARG A 24 -19.59 21.69 -11.83
C ARG A 24 -19.00 22.82 -12.65
N ILE A 25 -17.68 22.80 -12.80
CA ILE A 25 -16.94 23.71 -13.68
C ILE A 25 -16.59 22.97 -14.96
N ARG A 26 -16.82 23.58 -16.12
CA ARG A 26 -16.55 23.05 -17.46
C ARG A 26 -15.78 24.04 -18.30
N PHE A 27 -14.76 23.56 -19.00
CA PHE A 27 -13.97 24.36 -19.93
C PHE A 27 -13.29 23.46 -20.95
N THR A 28 -12.68 24.07 -21.97
CA THR A 28 -11.99 23.35 -23.04
C THR A 28 -10.59 23.93 -23.21
N TYR A 29 -9.56 23.21 -22.74
CA TYR A 29 -8.16 23.66 -22.78
C TYR A 29 -7.19 22.55 -22.31
N PRO A 30 -6.06 22.25 -22.96
CA PRO A 30 -5.56 22.78 -24.24
C PRO A 30 -6.05 21.95 -25.45
N LYS A 31 -5.99 22.55 -26.65
CA LYS A 31 -6.22 21.87 -27.96
C LYS A 31 -7.56 21.12 -28.09
N GLY A 32 -8.66 21.68 -27.58
CA GLY A 32 -9.99 21.10 -27.76
C GLY A 32 -10.38 20.01 -26.76
N LYS A 33 -9.50 19.66 -25.81
CA LYS A 33 -9.83 18.71 -24.73
C LYS A 33 -10.80 19.35 -23.74
N ARG A 34 -11.96 18.71 -23.55
CA ARG A 34 -12.99 19.14 -22.62
C ARG A 34 -12.68 18.61 -21.22
N TYR A 35 -12.82 19.48 -20.24
CA TYR A 35 -12.60 19.18 -18.84
C TYR A 35 -13.85 19.55 -18.04
N SER A 36 -14.18 18.70 -17.06
CA SER A 36 -15.27 18.92 -16.12
C SER A 36 -14.83 18.53 -14.72
N ILE A 37 -15.03 19.43 -13.76
CA ILE A 37 -14.69 19.19 -12.35
C ILE A 37 -15.84 19.60 -11.44
N SER A 38 -16.16 18.77 -10.45
CA SER A 38 -17.10 19.13 -9.39
C SER A 38 -16.32 19.67 -8.19
N VAL A 39 -16.62 20.91 -7.79
CA VAL A 39 -15.81 21.62 -6.77
C VAL A 39 -16.49 21.61 -5.41
N ALA A 40 -17.78 21.94 -5.35
CA ALA A 40 -18.51 22.08 -4.09
C ALA A 40 -19.96 21.58 -4.20
N ARG A 41 -20.58 21.29 -3.06
CA ARG A 41 -22.04 21.02 -3.01
C ARG A 41 -22.81 22.31 -3.24
N VAL A 42 -24.06 22.20 -3.69
CA VAL A 42 -24.95 23.34 -3.88
C VAL A 42 -25.25 23.97 -2.50
N SER A 43 -24.60 25.08 -2.22
CA SER A 43 -24.78 25.94 -1.05
C SER A 43 -24.25 27.34 -1.37
N PRO A 44 -24.65 28.40 -0.64
CA PRO A 44 -24.10 29.75 -0.85
C PRO A 44 -22.57 29.80 -0.77
N GLU A 45 -21.98 29.08 0.20
CA GLU A 45 -20.53 28.97 0.35
C GLU A 45 -19.91 28.19 -0.80
N GLY A 46 -20.58 27.13 -1.26
CA GLY A 46 -20.18 26.34 -2.41
C GLY A 46 -20.14 27.15 -3.70
N TRP A 47 -21.08 28.08 -3.87
CA TRP A 47 -21.10 28.98 -5.03
C TRP A 47 -19.88 29.89 -5.05
N THR A 48 -19.59 30.58 -3.93
CA THR A 48 -18.41 31.45 -3.86
C THR A 48 -17.11 30.68 -4.10
N THR A 49 -17.03 29.43 -3.61
CA THR A 49 -15.89 28.54 -3.85
C THR A 49 -15.77 28.17 -5.34
N ALA A 50 -16.90 27.84 -5.99
CA ALA A 50 -16.92 27.51 -7.41
C ALA A 50 -16.53 28.69 -8.30
N ILE A 51 -16.97 29.91 -7.97
CA ILE A 51 -16.57 31.13 -8.70
C ILE A 51 -15.08 31.42 -8.53
N LYS A 52 -14.54 31.34 -7.29
CA LYS A 52 -13.10 31.52 -7.05
C LYS A 52 -12.27 30.50 -7.83
N ALA A 53 -12.69 29.23 -7.83
CA ALA A 53 -12.03 28.19 -8.61
C ALA A 53 -12.10 28.46 -10.12
N ALA A 54 -13.25 28.92 -10.63
CA ALA A 54 -13.41 29.26 -12.05
C ALA A 54 -12.51 30.44 -12.46
N GLN A 55 -12.38 31.47 -11.62
CA GLN A 55 -11.48 32.60 -11.86
C GLN A 55 -10.01 32.18 -11.87
N LEU A 56 -9.60 31.33 -10.92
CA LEU A 56 -8.24 30.78 -10.89
C LEU A 56 -7.93 29.95 -12.14
N ILE A 57 -8.84 29.06 -12.54
CA ILE A 57 -8.67 28.25 -13.75
C ILE A 57 -8.58 29.14 -15.00
N ASN A 58 -9.43 30.15 -15.13
CA ASN A 58 -9.38 31.04 -16.28
C ASN A 58 -8.05 31.81 -16.33
N ARG A 59 -7.58 32.33 -15.19
CA ARG A 59 -6.27 33.00 -15.09
C ARG A 59 -5.13 32.07 -15.49
N ASP A 60 -5.12 30.84 -14.99
CA ASP A 60 -4.05 29.89 -15.27
C ASP A 60 -4.07 29.40 -16.73
N ILE A 61 -5.26 29.30 -17.34
CA ILE A 61 -5.42 29.08 -18.79
C ILE A 61 -4.84 30.24 -19.59
N ASP A 62 -5.12 31.48 -19.19
CA ASP A 62 -4.63 32.69 -19.89
C ASP A 62 -3.10 32.83 -19.77
N LEU A 63 -2.51 32.40 -18.64
CA LEU A 63 -1.07 32.38 -18.40
C LEU A 63 -0.36 31.14 -18.96
N GLY A 64 -1.10 30.12 -19.39
CA GLY A 64 -0.53 28.85 -19.87
C GLY A 64 0.00 27.91 -18.79
N ASP A 65 -0.24 28.19 -17.50
CA ASP A 65 0.20 27.40 -16.33
C ASP A 65 -0.97 26.56 -15.75
N PHE A 66 -1.77 25.98 -16.63
CA PHE A 66 -2.92 25.17 -16.23
C PHE A 66 -2.48 23.84 -15.61
N ASP A 67 -2.92 23.59 -14.36
CA ASP A 67 -2.69 22.34 -13.64
C ASP A 67 -3.76 21.29 -14.01
N ASP A 68 -3.38 20.32 -14.84
CA ASP A 68 -4.28 19.24 -15.30
C ASP A 68 -4.61 18.21 -14.20
N THR A 69 -3.88 18.22 -13.08
CA THR A 69 -4.16 17.37 -11.91
C THR A 69 -5.27 17.93 -11.04
N TYR A 70 -5.64 19.20 -11.25
CA TYR A 70 -6.61 19.96 -10.47
C TYR A 70 -6.30 20.11 -8.98
N ALA A 71 -5.08 19.78 -8.56
CA ALA A 71 -4.65 19.89 -7.17
C ALA A 71 -4.79 21.34 -6.68
N ARG A 72 -4.44 22.32 -7.52
CA ARG A 72 -4.54 23.76 -7.20
C ARG A 72 -5.98 24.27 -7.07
N TYR A 73 -6.93 23.66 -7.77
CA TYR A 73 -8.29 24.21 -7.92
C TYR A 73 -9.33 23.58 -6.99
N SER A 74 -9.06 22.40 -6.45
CA SER A 74 -9.98 21.71 -5.55
C SER A 74 -9.24 21.00 -4.41
N PRO A 75 -9.51 21.37 -3.15
CA PRO A 75 -8.96 20.67 -1.99
C PRO A 75 -9.28 19.17 -1.96
N LYS A 76 -10.42 18.76 -2.55
CA LYS A 76 -10.80 17.35 -2.68
C LYS A 76 -9.93 16.59 -3.68
N HIS A 77 -9.44 17.25 -4.73
CA HIS A 77 -8.51 16.64 -5.68
C HIS A 77 -7.10 16.58 -5.10
N ALA A 78 -6.64 17.65 -4.45
CA ALA A 78 -5.37 17.65 -3.72
C ALA A 78 -5.31 16.48 -2.71
N LYS A 79 -6.33 16.34 -1.85
CA LYS A 79 -6.41 15.22 -0.88
C LYS A 79 -6.46 13.85 -1.55
N ARG A 80 -7.15 13.71 -2.68
CA ARG A 80 -7.18 12.43 -3.42
C ARG A 80 -5.81 12.08 -3.99
N LEU A 81 -5.09 13.07 -4.51
CA LEU A 81 -3.73 12.89 -5.02
C LEU A 81 -2.76 12.58 -3.87
N GLU A 82 -2.88 13.25 -2.72
CA GLU A 82 -2.10 12.91 -1.52
C GLU A 82 -2.33 11.45 -1.11
N ILE A 83 -3.59 11.01 -1.01
CA ILE A 83 -3.92 9.61 -0.68
C ILE A 83 -3.38 8.64 -1.73
N ALA A 84 -3.46 8.97 -3.02
CA ALA A 84 -2.92 8.14 -4.09
C ALA A 84 -1.38 8.11 -4.10
N SER A 85 -0.74 9.19 -3.67
CA SER A 85 0.72 9.33 -3.58
C SER A 85 1.32 8.71 -2.31
N GLN A 86 0.49 8.45 -1.28
CA GLN A 86 0.93 7.71 -0.11
C GLN A 86 1.29 6.30 -0.56
N VAL A 87 2.60 6.04 -0.66
CA VAL A 87 3.16 4.71 -0.84
C VAL A 87 2.60 3.87 0.30
N LYS A 88 1.68 2.96 -0.01
CA LYS A 88 1.10 2.08 0.99
C LYS A 88 2.25 1.27 1.61
N GLU A 89 2.54 1.54 2.88
CA GLU A 89 3.51 0.75 3.62
C GLU A 89 2.93 -0.63 3.88
N TYR A 90 3.45 -1.64 3.17
CA TYR A 90 3.05 -3.02 3.38
C TYR A 90 3.72 -3.58 4.63
N ASN A 91 2.94 -4.28 5.44
CA ASN A 91 3.44 -5.06 6.56
C ASN A 91 3.73 -6.51 6.11
N LEU A 92 4.67 -7.19 6.77
CA LEU A 92 4.99 -8.60 6.52
C LEU A 92 3.76 -9.52 6.55
N LEU A 93 2.80 -9.27 7.46
CA LEU A 93 1.56 -10.05 7.53
C LEU A 93 0.71 -9.88 6.26
N GLU A 94 0.61 -8.67 5.73
CA GLU A 94 -0.14 -8.41 4.50
C GLU A 94 0.51 -9.06 3.28
N LEU A 95 1.84 -9.01 3.21
CA LEU A 95 2.60 -9.69 2.15
C LEU A 95 2.41 -11.21 2.22
N TRP A 96 2.40 -11.77 3.43
CA TRP A 96 2.19 -13.19 3.67
C TRP A 96 0.78 -13.66 3.27
N GLU A 97 -0.27 -12.93 3.66
CA GLU A 97 -1.64 -13.27 3.25
C GLU A 97 -1.82 -13.21 1.74
N ARG A 98 -1.24 -12.19 1.09
CA ARG A 98 -1.28 -12.06 -0.37
C ARG A 98 -0.56 -13.24 -1.05
N TYR A 99 0.61 -13.63 -0.51
CA TYR A 99 1.33 -14.80 -0.99
C TYR A 99 0.48 -16.07 -0.87
N LYS A 100 -0.19 -16.31 0.27
CA LYS A 100 -1.09 -17.47 0.43
C LYS A 100 -2.20 -17.47 -0.62
N GLY A 101 -2.84 -16.33 -0.85
CA GLY A 101 -3.91 -16.20 -1.84
C GLY A 101 -3.48 -16.58 -3.25
N LEU A 102 -2.31 -16.10 -3.69
CA LEU A 102 -1.79 -16.36 -5.04
C LEU A 102 -1.28 -17.80 -5.21
N ASN A 103 -0.74 -18.40 -4.15
CA ASN A 103 -0.04 -19.68 -4.22
C ASN A 103 -0.88 -20.88 -3.75
N LYS A 104 -2.13 -20.66 -3.32
CA LYS A 104 -3.02 -21.71 -2.80
C LYS A 104 -3.23 -22.89 -3.76
N LYS A 105 -3.26 -22.64 -5.07
CA LYS A 105 -3.40 -23.71 -6.07
C LYS A 105 -2.07 -24.33 -6.50
N ARG A 106 -0.96 -23.62 -6.28
CA ARG A 106 0.38 -24.01 -6.73
C ARG A 106 1.11 -24.88 -5.73
N ILE A 107 0.90 -24.63 -4.43
CA ILE A 107 1.61 -25.32 -3.34
C ILE A 107 0.82 -26.53 -2.87
N ALA A 108 1.50 -27.65 -2.62
CA ALA A 108 0.88 -28.87 -2.12
C ALA A 108 0.13 -28.66 -0.80
N GLN A 109 -1.03 -29.30 -0.64
CA GLN A 109 -1.90 -29.14 0.53
C GLN A 109 -1.19 -29.51 1.85
N THR A 110 -0.30 -30.49 1.83
CA THR A 110 0.52 -30.88 2.99
C THR A 110 1.43 -29.75 3.46
N SER A 111 2.06 -29.03 2.52
CA SER A 111 2.91 -27.87 2.81
C SER A 111 2.09 -26.69 3.34
N GLN A 112 0.88 -26.48 2.81
CA GLN A 112 -0.04 -25.47 3.35
C GLN A 112 -0.44 -25.81 4.80
N ASN A 113 -0.79 -27.08 5.06
CA ASN A 113 -1.29 -27.50 6.36
C ASN A 113 -0.21 -27.44 7.46
N ASN A 114 1.06 -27.61 7.12
CA ASN A 114 2.15 -27.63 8.10
C ASN A 114 2.88 -26.28 8.12
N LEU A 115 3.52 -25.91 7.02
CA LEU A 115 4.39 -24.72 6.97
C LEU A 115 3.58 -23.43 7.10
N TRP A 116 2.43 -23.30 6.42
CA TRP A 116 1.68 -22.04 6.52
C TRP A 116 1.07 -21.85 7.89
N LYS A 117 0.59 -22.93 8.54
CA LYS A 117 0.09 -22.85 9.92
C LYS A 117 1.18 -22.44 10.90
N ASP A 118 2.39 -22.98 10.74
CA ASP A 118 3.52 -22.58 11.58
C ASP A 118 3.88 -21.10 11.34
N CYS A 119 3.96 -20.67 10.08
CA CYS A 119 4.22 -19.28 9.71
C CYS A 119 3.14 -18.32 10.26
N ASP A 120 1.86 -18.68 10.14
CA ASP A 120 0.73 -17.92 10.70
C ASP A 120 0.85 -17.81 12.23
N ARG A 121 1.19 -18.91 12.92
CA ARG A 121 1.37 -18.91 14.37
C ARG A 121 2.50 -17.97 14.80
N TYR A 122 3.62 -17.95 14.08
CA TYR A 122 4.75 -17.07 14.41
C TYR A 122 4.42 -15.60 14.18
N LEU A 123 3.79 -15.26 13.05
CA LEU A 123 3.41 -13.89 12.74
C LEU A 123 2.33 -13.37 13.68
N THR A 124 1.36 -14.19 14.08
CA THR A 124 0.27 -13.78 14.99
C THR A 124 0.77 -13.51 16.41
N LYS A 125 1.78 -14.25 16.87
CA LYS A 125 2.38 -14.03 18.20
C LYS A 125 3.34 -12.84 18.25
N THR A 126 3.78 -12.35 17.09
CA THR A 126 4.75 -11.26 17.03
C THR A 126 4.05 -9.90 17.16
N PRO A 127 4.57 -8.98 17.98
CA PRO A 127 4.04 -7.62 18.08
C PRO A 127 3.92 -6.95 16.72
N LYS A 128 2.76 -6.35 16.43
CA LYS A 128 2.48 -5.72 15.12
C LYS A 128 3.50 -4.66 14.70
N LYS A 129 4.13 -3.98 15.68
CA LYS A 129 5.18 -2.98 15.47
C LYS A 129 6.45 -3.58 14.84
N LEU A 130 6.78 -4.83 15.17
CA LEU A 130 7.95 -5.53 14.65
C LEU A 130 7.71 -6.14 13.27
N LEU A 131 6.45 -6.27 12.85
CA LEU A 131 6.10 -6.80 11.52
C LEU A 131 6.24 -5.74 10.40
N SER A 132 6.59 -4.51 10.75
CA SER A 132 6.96 -3.48 9.77
C SER A 132 8.26 -3.85 9.07
N LEU A 133 8.32 -3.64 7.74
CA LEU A 133 9.50 -3.94 6.93
C LEU A 133 10.74 -3.13 7.33
N ASN A 134 10.54 -1.98 7.98
CA ASN A 134 11.62 -1.12 8.48
C ASN A 134 12.31 -1.72 9.73
N ASN A 135 11.61 -2.56 10.49
CA ASN A 135 12.09 -3.14 11.75
C ASN A 135 12.58 -4.59 11.55
N ALA A 136 13.09 -4.90 10.34
CA ALA A 136 13.46 -6.26 9.96
C ALA A 136 14.52 -6.90 10.88
N GLN A 137 15.47 -6.12 11.41
CA GLN A 137 16.47 -6.61 12.34
C GLN A 137 15.84 -6.92 13.71
N GLU A 138 15.07 -5.98 14.26
CA GLU A 138 14.37 -6.15 15.55
C GLU A 138 13.40 -7.34 15.53
N PHE A 139 12.76 -7.59 14.39
CA PHE A 139 11.93 -8.77 14.17
C PHE A 139 12.72 -10.07 14.30
N ILE A 140 13.91 -10.12 13.70
CA ILE A 140 14.77 -11.31 13.75
C ILE A 140 15.30 -11.51 15.17
N ASP A 141 15.74 -10.45 15.84
CA ASP A 141 16.23 -10.51 17.22
C ASP A 141 15.12 -11.00 18.18
N TYR A 142 13.89 -10.51 17.99
CA TYR A 142 12.72 -10.99 18.72
C TYR A 142 12.46 -12.49 18.50
N LEU A 143 12.53 -12.96 17.24
CA LEU A 143 12.36 -14.38 16.93
C LEU A 143 13.48 -15.25 17.52
N GLN A 144 14.73 -14.74 17.55
CA GLN A 144 15.87 -15.44 18.14
C GLN A 144 15.71 -15.63 19.66
N GLY A 145 15.04 -14.71 20.35
CA GLY A 145 14.71 -14.88 21.76
C GLY A 145 13.69 -15.98 22.04
N LEU A 146 12.91 -16.39 21.04
CA LEU A 146 11.78 -17.33 21.21
C LEU A 146 12.02 -18.71 20.57
N TYR A 147 12.80 -18.78 19.51
CA TYR A 147 12.92 -19.97 18.68
C TYR A 147 14.37 -20.30 18.33
N ALA A 148 14.63 -21.59 18.10
CA ALA A 148 15.93 -22.05 17.63
C ALA A 148 16.26 -21.49 16.23
N ALA A 149 17.56 -21.27 15.98
CA ALA A 149 18.08 -20.80 14.70
C ALA A 149 17.62 -21.65 13.50
N SER A 150 17.48 -22.97 13.67
CA SER A 150 16.97 -23.88 12.63
C SER A 150 15.52 -23.60 12.25
N THR A 151 14.67 -23.35 13.25
CA THR A 151 13.25 -23.01 13.06
C THR A 151 13.13 -21.69 12.31
N ILE A 152 13.92 -20.68 12.72
CA ILE A 152 13.94 -19.37 12.06
C ILE A 152 14.42 -19.50 10.61
N ALA A 153 15.51 -20.22 10.37
CA ALA A 153 16.02 -20.45 9.02
C ALA A 153 14.99 -21.13 8.10
N THR A 154 14.20 -22.07 8.65
CA THR A 154 13.16 -22.78 7.90
C THR A 154 11.98 -21.85 7.60
N LEU A 155 11.53 -21.06 8.58
CA LEU A 155 10.50 -20.03 8.41
C LEU A 155 10.85 -19.03 7.31
N PHE A 156 12.06 -18.51 7.33
CA PHE A 156 12.53 -17.53 6.34
C PHE A 156 12.65 -18.14 4.95
N ARG A 157 13.30 -19.30 4.81
CA ARG A 157 13.51 -19.95 3.51
C ARG A 157 12.20 -20.38 2.86
N SER A 158 11.28 -20.95 3.63
CA SER A 158 10.08 -21.59 3.09
C SER A 158 8.89 -20.63 2.94
N CYS A 159 8.76 -19.62 3.82
CA CYS A 159 7.61 -18.71 3.83
C CYS A 159 8.01 -17.27 3.50
N LEU A 160 8.81 -16.64 4.38
CA LEU A 160 8.94 -15.18 4.40
C LEU A 160 9.75 -14.63 3.22
N HIS A 161 10.88 -15.26 2.85
CA HIS A 161 11.64 -14.84 1.67
C HIS A 161 10.82 -14.98 0.40
N SER A 162 10.07 -16.08 0.26
CA SER A 162 9.18 -16.31 -0.89
C SER A 162 8.10 -15.23 -0.99
N ALA A 163 7.47 -14.87 0.14
CA ALA A 163 6.46 -13.82 0.17
C ALA A 163 7.01 -12.42 -0.14
N VAL A 164 8.16 -12.07 0.43
CA VAL A 164 8.81 -10.78 0.22
C VAL A 164 9.36 -10.65 -1.21
N ASN A 165 9.95 -11.71 -1.77
CA ASN A 165 10.42 -11.70 -3.15
C ASN A 165 9.26 -11.59 -4.14
N GLN A 166 8.15 -12.31 -3.91
CA GLN A 166 6.96 -12.17 -4.75
C GLN A 166 6.36 -10.75 -4.66
N ALA A 167 6.42 -10.10 -3.50
CA ALA A 167 6.00 -8.72 -3.35
C ALA A 167 6.91 -7.73 -4.10
N LEU A 168 8.22 -8.02 -4.15
CA LEU A 168 9.20 -7.25 -4.90
C LEU A 168 8.98 -7.39 -6.42
N GLU A 169 8.77 -8.62 -6.90
CA GLU A 169 8.43 -8.88 -8.31
C GLU A 169 7.12 -8.19 -8.73
N ALA A 170 6.15 -8.13 -7.82
CA ALA A 170 4.89 -7.43 -8.03
C ALA A 170 4.98 -5.90 -7.89
N GLY A 171 6.17 -5.34 -7.62
CA GLY A 171 6.39 -3.90 -7.46
C GLY A 171 5.73 -3.27 -6.23
N LEU A 172 5.35 -4.07 -5.24
CA LEU A 172 4.70 -3.59 -4.01
C LEU A 172 5.70 -3.00 -3.03
N ILE A 173 6.92 -3.52 -3.06
CA ILE A 173 8.04 -3.05 -2.25
C ILE A 173 9.23 -2.77 -3.17
N SER A 174 9.99 -1.73 -2.87
CA SER A 174 11.16 -1.34 -3.66
C SER A 174 12.38 -2.21 -3.39
N LYS A 175 12.49 -2.76 -2.18
CA LYS A 175 13.67 -3.52 -1.74
C LYS A 175 13.30 -4.58 -0.71
N ASN A 176 13.96 -5.73 -0.79
CA ASN A 176 13.84 -6.79 0.22
C ASN A 176 14.67 -6.43 1.47
N PRO A 177 14.06 -6.19 2.64
CA PRO A 177 14.78 -5.81 3.85
C PRO A 177 15.56 -6.98 4.48
N TYR A 178 15.19 -8.23 4.18
CA TYR A 178 15.81 -9.44 4.73
C TYR A 178 16.95 -10.00 3.88
N ALA A 179 17.21 -9.43 2.70
CA ALA A 179 18.21 -9.96 1.78
C ALA A 179 19.65 -9.90 2.32
N LYS A 180 19.95 -8.93 3.18
CA LYS A 180 21.30 -8.72 3.76
C LYS A 180 21.44 -9.29 5.18
N ILE A 181 20.35 -9.78 5.78
CA ILE A 181 20.39 -10.21 7.18
C ILE A 181 20.90 -11.64 7.23
N ILE A 182 22.03 -11.83 7.90
CA ILE A 182 22.66 -13.14 8.06
C ILE A 182 21.91 -13.88 9.15
N LEU A 183 21.12 -14.88 8.76
CA LEU A 183 20.48 -15.77 9.72
C LEU A 183 21.55 -16.63 10.43
N PRO A 184 21.44 -16.86 11.75
CA PRO A 184 22.41 -17.62 12.50
C PRO A 184 22.56 -19.05 11.93
N LYS A 185 23.81 -19.45 11.68
CA LYS A 185 24.11 -20.77 11.13
C LYS A 185 23.83 -21.85 12.18
N HIS A 186 23.12 -22.88 11.77
CA HIS A 186 22.87 -24.05 12.59
C HIS A 186 24.14 -24.89 12.74
N THR A 187 24.67 -25.01 13.96
CA THR A 187 25.72 -25.99 14.29
C THR A 187 25.05 -27.34 14.53
N LYS A 188 25.22 -28.30 13.60
CA LYS A 188 24.75 -29.67 13.82
C LYS A 188 25.54 -30.28 14.98
N LYS A 189 24.86 -30.75 16.02
CA LYS A 189 25.48 -31.63 17.02
C LYS A 189 25.95 -32.91 16.32
N LYS A 190 27.19 -33.33 16.57
CA LYS A 190 27.72 -34.59 16.00
C LYS A 190 26.85 -35.75 16.53
N PRO A 191 26.44 -36.70 15.68
CA PRO A 191 25.71 -37.87 16.16
C PRO A 191 26.60 -38.66 17.11
N GLU A 192 26.11 -38.95 18.32
CA GLU A 192 26.74 -39.89 19.24
C GLU A 192 26.42 -41.31 18.76
N CYS A 193 27.42 -42.01 18.21
CA CYS A 193 27.30 -43.43 17.88
C CYS A 193 27.46 -44.25 19.16
N PHE A 194 26.38 -44.87 19.64
CA PHE A 194 26.45 -45.88 20.70
C PHE A 194 26.82 -47.24 20.08
N THR A 195 28.11 -47.56 20.04
CA THR A 195 28.56 -48.94 19.80
C THR A 195 28.51 -49.71 21.12
N ASN A 196 27.35 -50.29 21.44
CA ASN A 196 27.24 -51.27 22.51
C ASN A 196 27.00 -52.65 21.90
N ILE A 197 28.10 -53.33 21.57
CA ILE A 197 28.09 -54.77 21.31
C ILE A 197 28.88 -55.40 22.46
N GLN A 198 28.19 -55.75 23.54
CA GLN A 198 28.73 -56.70 24.52
C GLN A 198 28.43 -58.11 24.01
N CYS A 199 29.41 -58.74 23.36
CA CYS A 199 29.39 -60.20 23.16
C CYS A 199 29.85 -60.85 24.47
N TYR A 200 28.95 -61.52 25.19
CA TYR A 200 29.31 -62.45 26.24
C TYR A 200 29.71 -63.79 25.59
N TYR A 201 30.92 -64.26 25.90
CA TYR A 201 31.43 -65.59 25.58
C TYR A 201 31.06 -66.57 26.70
#